data_AF-A0A7W2R9I5-F1
#
_entry.id   AF-A0A7W2R9I5-F1
#
_cell.length_a   1.000
_cell.length_b   1.000
_cell.length_c   1.000
_cell.angle_alpha   90.00
_cell.angle_beta   90.00
_cell.angle_gamma   90.00
#
_symmetry.space_group_name_H-M   'P 1'
#
loop_
_entity.id
_entity.type
_entity.pdbx_description
1 polymer ?
#
loop_
_entity_poly.entity_id
_entity_poly.type
_entity_poly.pdbx_seq_one_letter_code
_entity_poly.pdbx_strand_id
1 'polypeptide(L)'
;MKMVQLLTYAFVTLMVISSFSGNSGTYKNEKIALVFGETIYLKDLEPEERELDRYKRSYPYLSTAEIVNRVHNSKLTSLIWKQVVSQFSENYDVEPSQEEVDGYIHAMEALSSERPKSEANWRPTEIESEEIKEQISNIYKDFVRTYKISKKLYELYGGVVIFQQGNQLEPVGAYRKLLEFHESNKDFVIYNKEFKTSFWDYYVREHKSIIPEDKVDYTVPWWKRALEK
;
A
#
# COMPACT_ATOMS: atom_id res chain seq x y z
N MET A 1 -18.04 -57.94 31.27
CA MET A 1 -17.13 -57.51 32.36
C MET A 1 -17.16 -55.98 32.41
N LYS A 2 -17.90 -55.41 33.39
CA LYS A 2 -18.06 -53.99 33.85
C LYS A 2 -18.15 -52.91 32.74
N MET A 3 -19.25 -52.22 32.42
CA MET A 3 -20.38 -51.62 33.16
C MET A 3 -19.99 -50.75 34.35
N VAL A 4 -20.09 -49.40 34.21
CA VAL A 4 -20.51 -48.34 35.17
C VAL A 4 -20.75 -47.05 34.33
N GLN A 5 -22.01 -46.66 34.03
CA GLN A 5 -22.82 -45.56 34.62
C GLN A 5 -22.17 -44.16 34.57
N LEU A 6 -22.68 -43.22 33.75
CA LEU A 6 -23.79 -42.27 33.99
C LEU A 6 -23.58 -41.34 35.20
N LEU A 7 -23.25 -40.08 34.92
CA LEU A 7 -23.55 -38.93 35.79
C LEU A 7 -24.01 -37.76 34.93
N THR A 8 -25.32 -37.57 34.95
CA THR A 8 -26.07 -36.34 34.72
C THR A 8 -25.46 -35.14 35.45
N TYR A 9 -25.24 -34.04 34.73
CA TYR A 9 -25.38 -32.70 35.28
C TYR A 9 -26.20 -31.84 34.32
N ALA A 10 -27.44 -31.57 34.72
CA ALA A 10 -28.18 -30.42 34.25
C ALA A 10 -27.48 -29.16 34.78
N PHE A 11 -27.08 -28.24 33.90
CA PHE A 11 -26.81 -26.86 34.26
C PHE A 11 -27.44 -25.94 33.22
N VAL A 12 -28.61 -25.45 33.60
CA VAL A 12 -29.11 -24.08 33.41
C VAL A 12 -28.59 -23.36 32.18
N THR A 13 -29.50 -23.22 31.22
CA THR A 13 -29.56 -22.12 30.25
C THR A 13 -29.28 -20.79 30.95
N LEU A 14 -28.11 -20.21 30.70
CA LEU A 14 -27.96 -18.77 30.66
C LEU A 14 -27.56 -18.40 29.25
N MET A 15 -28.56 -18.33 28.39
CA MET A 15 -28.48 -17.58 27.16
C MET A 15 -28.28 -16.13 27.58
N VAL A 16 -27.03 -15.71 27.74
CA VAL A 16 -26.71 -14.28 27.76
C VAL A 16 -27.00 -13.81 26.35
N ILE A 17 -28.26 -13.46 26.12
CA ILE A 17 -28.62 -12.45 25.15
C ILE A 17 -28.03 -11.18 25.72
N SER A 18 -26.72 -10.99 25.50
CA SER A 18 -26.16 -9.66 25.54
C SER A 18 -26.84 -8.94 24.39
N SER A 19 -27.91 -8.23 24.74
CA SER A 19 -28.47 -7.15 23.95
C SER A 19 -27.30 -6.36 23.41
N PHE A 20 -26.99 -6.54 22.12
CA PHE A 20 -26.05 -5.71 21.37
C PHE A 20 -26.75 -4.37 21.14
N SER A 21 -27.00 -3.65 22.22
CA SER A 21 -27.52 -2.30 22.23
C SER A 21 -26.38 -1.37 22.60
N GLY A 22 -25.78 -0.79 21.56
CA GLY A 22 -25.10 0.50 21.64
C GLY A 22 -23.58 0.47 21.78
N ASN A 23 -22.86 0.53 20.65
CA ASN A 23 -21.73 1.48 20.50
C ASN A 23 -21.15 1.61 19.07
N SER A 24 -21.95 1.43 18.01
CA SER A 24 -21.44 1.66 16.64
C SER A 24 -20.98 3.11 16.41
N GLY A 25 -21.48 4.07 17.20
CA GLY A 25 -21.07 5.47 17.14
C GLY A 25 -19.76 5.81 17.86
N THR A 26 -19.33 5.05 18.87
CA THR A 26 -18.08 5.34 19.60
C THR A 26 -16.87 4.69 18.95
N TYR A 27 -17.04 3.47 18.41
CA TYR A 27 -15.98 2.75 17.70
C TYR A 27 -15.52 3.53 16.44
N LYS A 28 -16.47 4.11 15.70
CA LYS A 28 -16.16 4.98 14.54
C LYS A 28 -15.38 6.25 14.88
N ASN A 29 -15.43 6.70 16.13
CA ASN A 29 -14.70 7.87 16.62
C ASN A 29 -13.43 7.47 17.40
N GLU A 30 -13.01 6.21 17.33
CA GLU A 30 -11.71 5.79 17.85
C GLU A 30 -10.59 6.55 17.10
N LYS A 31 -9.70 7.18 17.87
CA LYS A 31 -8.51 7.85 17.31
C LYS A 31 -7.47 6.80 16.96
N ILE A 32 -7.16 6.68 15.68
CA ILE A 32 -6.20 5.68 15.18
C ILE A 32 -4.80 6.28 15.10
N ALA A 33 -4.67 7.48 14.53
CA ALA A 33 -3.39 8.15 14.36
C ALA A 33 -3.50 9.68 14.42
N LEU A 34 -2.36 10.32 14.61
CA LEU A 34 -2.13 11.74 14.33
C LEU A 34 -1.11 11.79 13.19
N VAL A 35 -1.40 12.53 12.12
CA VAL A 35 -0.53 12.65 10.95
C VAL A 35 -0.44 14.13 10.60
N PHE A 36 0.73 14.73 10.81
CA PHE A 36 1.03 16.15 10.58
C PHE A 36 -0.01 17.11 11.22
N GLY A 37 -0.42 16.78 12.45
CA GLY A 37 -1.43 17.56 13.19
C GLY A 37 -2.89 17.17 12.89
N GLU A 38 -3.14 16.36 11.86
CA GLU A 38 -4.47 15.87 11.53
C GLU A 38 -4.77 14.56 12.26
N THR A 39 -5.89 14.51 13.01
CA THR A 39 -6.30 13.28 13.68
C THR A 39 -7.04 12.38 12.71
N ILE A 40 -6.57 11.15 12.56
CA ILE A 40 -7.20 10.08 11.78
C ILE A 40 -8.03 9.22 12.72
N TYR A 41 -9.32 9.13 12.43
CA TYR A 41 -10.28 8.30 13.14
C TYR A 41 -10.55 7.01 12.36
N LEU A 42 -11.08 5.99 13.04
CA LEU A 42 -11.40 4.73 12.39
C LEU A 42 -12.39 4.89 11.23
N LYS A 43 -13.39 5.77 11.37
CA LYS A 43 -14.33 6.10 10.29
C LYS A 43 -13.67 6.61 9.01
N ASP A 44 -12.49 7.21 9.12
CA ASP A 44 -11.75 7.75 7.96
C ASP A 44 -11.04 6.63 7.19
N LEU A 45 -10.94 5.45 7.80
CA LEU A 45 -10.34 4.25 7.22
C LEU A 45 -11.38 3.25 6.71
N GLU A 46 -12.66 3.46 7.01
CA GLU A 46 -13.73 2.54 6.60
C GLU A 46 -13.76 2.38 5.07
N PRO A 47 -13.89 1.15 4.55
CA PRO A 47 -13.96 0.92 3.12
C PRO A 47 -15.30 1.39 2.54
N GLU A 48 -15.28 1.90 1.32
CA GLU A 48 -16.52 2.13 0.59
C GLU A 48 -17.12 0.81 0.08
N GLU A 49 -18.43 0.76 -0.17
CA GLU A 49 -19.10 -0.45 -0.65
C GLU A 49 -18.49 -0.98 -1.96
N ARG A 50 -18.24 -0.09 -2.92
CA ARG A 50 -17.59 -0.46 -4.19
C ARG A 50 -16.17 -0.99 -3.98
N GLU A 51 -15.45 -0.47 -2.99
CA GLU A 51 -14.11 -0.91 -2.65
C GLU A 51 -14.14 -2.32 -2.06
N LEU A 52 -15.05 -2.57 -1.10
CA LEU A 52 -15.28 -3.90 -0.53
C LEU A 52 -15.60 -4.94 -1.62
N ASP A 53 -16.48 -4.60 -2.55
CA ASP A 53 -16.88 -5.51 -3.62
C ASP A 53 -15.72 -5.85 -4.56
N ARG A 54 -14.84 -4.89 -4.86
CA ARG A 54 -13.60 -5.16 -5.62
C ARG A 54 -12.71 -6.14 -4.86
N TYR A 55 -12.46 -5.90 -3.57
CA TYR A 55 -11.62 -6.80 -2.77
C TYR A 55 -12.20 -8.20 -2.65
N LYS A 56 -13.52 -8.34 -2.45
CA LYS A 56 -14.18 -9.66 -2.42
C LYS A 56 -14.03 -10.43 -3.73
N ARG A 57 -14.08 -9.74 -4.87
CA ARG A 57 -13.84 -10.36 -6.18
C ARG A 57 -12.38 -10.79 -6.36
N SER A 58 -11.43 -9.97 -5.92
CA SER A 58 -9.99 -10.27 -6.04
C SER A 58 -9.49 -11.31 -5.03
N TYR A 59 -10.14 -11.40 -3.87
CA TYR A 59 -9.74 -12.24 -2.74
C TYR A 59 -10.95 -13.00 -2.16
N PRO A 60 -11.58 -13.91 -2.93
CA PRO A 60 -12.82 -14.59 -2.52
C PRO A 60 -12.62 -15.53 -1.31
N TYR A 61 -11.37 -15.84 -0.96
CA TYR A 61 -11.00 -16.71 0.15
C TYR A 61 -10.83 -15.96 1.49
N LEU A 62 -10.84 -14.62 1.48
CA LEU A 62 -10.76 -13.83 2.71
C LEU A 62 -12.16 -13.56 3.25
N SER A 63 -12.29 -13.58 4.58
CA SER A 63 -13.48 -13.09 5.26
C SER A 63 -13.63 -11.58 5.08
N THR A 64 -14.86 -11.07 5.22
CA THR A 64 -15.13 -9.62 5.18
C THR A 64 -14.29 -8.87 6.21
N ALA A 65 -14.09 -9.42 7.41
CA ALA A 65 -13.29 -8.78 8.46
C ALA A 65 -11.81 -8.65 8.05
N GLU A 66 -11.23 -9.68 7.42
CA GLU A 66 -9.86 -9.62 6.91
C GLU A 66 -9.71 -8.60 5.78
N ILE A 67 -10.70 -8.50 4.90
CA ILE A 67 -10.74 -7.48 3.83
C ILE A 67 -10.79 -6.08 4.44
N VAL A 68 -11.70 -5.84 5.39
CA VAL A 68 -11.83 -4.56 6.10
C VAL A 68 -10.50 -4.17 6.76
N ASN A 69 -9.86 -5.09 7.48
CA ASN A 69 -8.56 -4.84 8.11
C ASN A 69 -7.46 -4.51 7.08
N ARG A 70 -7.45 -5.19 5.92
CA ARG A 70 -6.51 -4.86 4.84
C ARG A 70 -6.74 -3.46 4.28
N VAL A 71 -7.99 -3.07 4.05
CA VAL A 71 -8.32 -1.73 3.57
C VAL A 71 -7.94 -0.68 4.61
N HIS A 72 -8.27 -0.91 5.88
CA HIS A 72 -7.92 -0.02 6.98
C HIS A 72 -6.41 0.24 7.03
N ASN A 73 -5.61 -0.83 6.99
CA ASN A 73 -4.15 -0.72 6.98
C ASN A 73 -3.63 -0.01 5.73
N SER A 74 -4.16 -0.34 4.54
CA SER A 74 -3.76 0.30 3.28
C SER A 74 -4.05 1.80 3.29
N LYS A 75 -5.23 2.22 3.75
CA LYS A 75 -5.62 3.63 3.85
C LYS A 75 -4.77 4.38 4.86
N LEU A 76 -4.51 3.82 6.04
CA LEU A 76 -3.64 4.45 7.03
C LEU A 76 -2.22 4.65 6.46
N THR A 77 -1.66 3.62 5.83
CA THR A 77 -0.35 3.71 5.17
C THR A 77 -0.35 4.80 4.10
N SER A 78 -1.37 4.84 3.24
CA SER A 78 -1.50 5.87 2.20
C SER A 78 -1.57 7.29 2.77
N LEU A 79 -2.33 7.51 3.84
CA LEU A 79 -2.45 8.82 4.50
C LEU A 79 -1.11 9.29 5.08
N ILE A 80 -0.38 8.41 5.75
CA ILE A 80 0.96 8.72 6.30
C ILE A 80 1.93 9.03 5.16
N TRP A 81 2.00 8.15 4.14
CA TRP A 81 2.92 8.33 3.01
C TRP A 81 2.64 9.58 2.21
N LYS A 82 1.37 9.92 1.97
CA LYS A 82 0.99 11.13 1.27
C LYS A 82 1.64 12.36 1.91
N GLN A 83 1.54 12.49 3.24
CA GLN A 83 2.08 13.65 3.95
C GLN A 83 3.62 13.60 4.06
N VAL A 84 4.18 12.42 4.37
CA VAL A 84 5.64 12.22 4.43
C VAL A 84 6.31 12.55 3.10
N VAL A 85 5.76 12.06 1.99
CA VAL A 85 6.31 12.33 0.65
C VAL A 85 6.07 13.77 0.22
N SER A 86 4.96 14.39 0.62
CA SER A 86 4.73 15.81 0.35
C SER A 86 5.85 16.66 0.96
N GLN A 87 6.13 16.47 2.25
CA GLN A 87 7.21 17.15 2.96
C GLN A 87 8.60 16.82 2.41
N PHE A 88 8.83 15.57 2.02
CA PHE A 88 10.07 15.18 1.36
C PHE A 88 10.24 15.90 0.02
N SER A 89 9.18 15.98 -0.78
CA SER A 89 9.19 16.60 -2.11
C SER A 89 9.38 18.12 -2.07
N GLU A 90 9.06 18.79 -0.94
CA GLU A 90 9.35 20.21 -0.75
C GLU A 90 10.86 20.51 -0.71
N ASN A 91 11.67 19.53 -0.28
CA ASN A 91 13.11 19.70 -0.08
C ASN A 91 13.97 19.16 -1.22
N TYR A 92 13.38 18.38 -2.14
CA TYR A 92 14.11 17.67 -3.18
C TYR A 92 13.38 17.74 -4.51
N ASP A 93 14.14 17.92 -5.60
CA ASP A 93 13.61 17.89 -6.95
C ASP A 93 13.27 16.46 -7.38
N VAL A 94 12.07 16.02 -7.01
CA VAL A 94 11.51 14.70 -7.35
C VAL A 94 10.31 14.80 -8.28
N GLU A 95 9.95 16.00 -8.71
CA GLU A 95 8.87 16.20 -9.66
C GLU A 95 9.33 15.77 -11.07
N PRO A 96 8.60 14.91 -11.78
CA PRO A 96 8.97 14.50 -13.12
C PRO A 96 8.94 15.65 -14.12
N SER A 97 9.95 15.74 -14.99
CA SER A 97 9.85 16.56 -16.21
C SER A 97 8.95 15.88 -17.24
N GLN A 98 8.40 16.65 -18.19
CA GLN A 98 7.60 16.09 -19.28
C GLN A 98 8.38 15.05 -20.09
N GLU A 99 9.68 15.29 -20.35
CA GLU A 99 10.55 14.36 -21.05
C GLU A 99 10.71 13.01 -20.31
N GLU A 100 10.81 13.04 -18.98
CA GLU A 100 10.91 11.81 -18.18
C GLU A 100 9.61 11.00 -18.24
N VAL A 101 8.46 11.67 -18.25
CA VAL A 101 7.13 11.05 -18.38
C VAL A 101 6.96 10.46 -19.78
N ASP A 102 7.29 11.21 -20.83
CA ASP A 102 7.21 10.75 -22.22
C ASP A 102 8.11 9.52 -22.45
N GLY A 103 9.31 9.53 -21.87
CA GLY A 103 10.22 8.38 -21.90
C GLY A 103 9.65 7.14 -21.21
N TYR A 104 8.90 7.31 -20.12
CA TYR A 104 8.18 6.21 -19.47
C TYR A 104 7.03 5.68 -20.33
N ILE A 105 6.22 6.58 -20.89
CA ILE A 105 5.10 6.24 -21.78
C ILE A 105 5.60 5.39 -22.95
N HIS A 106 6.64 5.86 -23.63
CA HIS A 106 7.22 5.16 -24.77
C HIS A 106 7.69 3.74 -24.40
N ALA A 107 8.34 3.58 -23.24
CA ALA A 107 8.74 2.26 -22.76
C ALA A 107 7.55 1.34 -22.48
N MET A 108 6.48 1.85 -21.88
CA MET A 108 5.27 1.08 -21.62
C MET A 108 4.55 0.67 -22.91
N GLU A 109 4.55 1.52 -23.94
CA GLU A 109 3.99 1.22 -25.25
C GLU A 109 4.81 0.15 -25.99
N ALA A 110 6.14 0.25 -25.96
CA ALA A 110 7.03 -0.77 -26.54
C ALA A 110 6.82 -2.14 -25.89
N LEU A 111 6.85 -2.19 -24.55
CA LEU A 111 6.61 -3.42 -23.77
C LEU A 111 5.20 -4.00 -23.97
N SER A 112 4.21 -3.16 -24.27
CA SER A 112 2.86 -3.63 -24.60
C SER A 112 2.76 -4.19 -26.00
N SER A 113 3.53 -3.65 -26.95
CA SER A 113 3.52 -4.03 -28.38
C SER A 113 4.17 -5.40 -28.63
N GLU A 114 5.10 -5.81 -27.76
CA GLU A 114 5.75 -7.11 -27.80
C GLU A 114 4.88 -8.28 -27.30
N ARG A 115 3.74 -8.00 -26.63
CA ARG A 115 2.83 -9.05 -26.16
C ARG A 115 1.98 -9.60 -27.32
N PRO A 116 1.76 -10.93 -27.42
CA PRO A 116 0.85 -11.50 -28.41
C PRO A 116 -0.54 -10.85 -28.29
N LYS A 117 -1.13 -10.43 -29.42
CA LYS A 117 -2.45 -9.76 -29.46
C LYS A 117 -3.57 -10.54 -28.75
N SER A 118 -3.43 -11.85 -28.57
CA SER A 118 -4.36 -12.69 -27.81
C SER A 118 -4.36 -12.44 -26.29
N GLU A 119 -3.30 -11.85 -25.74
CA GLU A 119 -3.19 -11.44 -24.33
C GLU A 119 -3.43 -9.92 -24.12
N ALA A 120 -3.56 -9.16 -25.22
CA ALA A 120 -3.81 -7.72 -25.21
C ALA A 120 -5.27 -7.34 -24.92
N ASN A 121 -6.13 -8.31 -24.59
CA ASN A 121 -7.56 -8.12 -24.29
C ASN A 121 -7.85 -7.36 -22.98
N TRP A 122 -6.81 -6.95 -22.24
CA TRP A 122 -6.99 -6.14 -21.01
C TRP A 122 -7.03 -4.63 -21.29
N ARG A 123 -6.57 -4.18 -22.47
CA ARG A 123 -6.74 -2.78 -22.90
C ARG A 123 -8.12 -2.64 -23.53
N PRO A 124 -9.02 -1.81 -22.99
CA PRO A 124 -10.22 -1.42 -23.73
C PRO A 124 -9.78 -0.90 -25.10
N THR A 125 -10.31 -1.49 -26.17
CA THR A 125 -10.01 -1.09 -27.56
C THR A 125 -10.48 0.33 -27.91
N GLU A 126 -11.21 0.98 -27.00
CA GLU A 126 -11.56 2.40 -27.04
C GLU A 126 -11.18 3.05 -25.70
N ILE A 127 -9.97 3.61 -25.61
CA ILE A 127 -9.64 4.65 -24.63
C ILE A 127 -9.73 5.98 -25.39
N GLU A 128 -10.96 6.42 -25.68
CA GLU A 128 -11.19 7.59 -26.54
C GLU A 128 -11.50 8.89 -25.79
N SER A 129 -11.97 8.83 -24.54
CA SER A 129 -12.20 10.09 -23.81
C SER A 129 -10.88 10.70 -23.36
N GLU A 130 -10.73 12.01 -23.60
CA GLU A 130 -9.58 12.79 -23.12
C GLU A 130 -9.40 12.64 -21.60
N GLU A 131 -10.49 12.44 -20.85
CA GLU A 131 -10.46 12.17 -19.42
C GLU A 131 -9.68 10.89 -19.05
N ILE A 132 -9.88 9.78 -19.77
CA ILE A 132 -9.16 8.54 -19.48
C ILE A 132 -7.69 8.67 -19.89
N LYS A 133 -7.39 9.37 -20.98
CA LYS A 133 -5.99 9.65 -21.38
C LYS A 133 -5.27 10.48 -20.33
N GLU A 134 -5.93 11.51 -19.78
CA GLU A 134 -5.40 12.34 -18.71
C GLU A 134 -5.16 11.52 -17.43
N GLN A 135 -6.12 10.66 -17.05
CA GLN A 135 -5.96 9.76 -15.89
C GLN A 135 -4.76 8.81 -16.06
N ILE A 136 -4.59 8.21 -17.24
CA ILE A 136 -3.46 7.33 -17.54
C ILE A 136 -2.13 8.12 -17.50
N SER A 137 -2.10 9.32 -18.07
CA SER A 137 -0.94 10.21 -18.03
C SER A 137 -0.54 10.55 -16.59
N ASN A 138 -1.50 10.89 -15.74
CA ASN A 138 -1.25 11.15 -14.32
C ASN A 138 -0.70 9.92 -13.58
N ILE A 139 -1.22 8.72 -13.88
CA ILE A 139 -0.68 7.47 -13.33
C ILE A 139 0.78 7.26 -13.77
N TYR A 140 1.12 7.52 -15.03
CA TYR A 140 2.50 7.41 -15.52
C TYR A 140 3.43 8.43 -14.88
N LYS A 141 2.95 9.66 -14.68
CA LYS A 141 3.66 10.68 -13.91
C LYS A 141 3.94 10.21 -12.49
N ASP A 142 2.97 9.59 -11.81
CA ASP A 142 3.16 9.04 -10.46
C ASP A 142 4.18 7.91 -10.41
N PHE A 143 4.28 7.06 -11.44
CA PHE A 143 5.32 6.03 -11.54
C PHE A 143 6.72 6.65 -11.66
N VAL A 144 6.88 7.66 -12.52
CA VAL A 144 8.16 8.37 -12.65
C VAL A 144 8.52 9.09 -11.34
N ARG A 145 7.55 9.74 -10.71
CA ARG A 145 7.73 10.39 -9.41
C ARG A 145 8.17 9.41 -8.34
N THR A 146 7.51 8.25 -8.27
CA THR A 146 7.86 7.17 -7.33
C THR A 146 9.31 6.69 -7.53
N TYR A 147 9.76 6.58 -8.78
CA TYR A 147 11.15 6.26 -9.08
C TYR A 147 12.11 7.36 -8.61
N LYS A 148 11.81 8.64 -8.88
CA LYS A 148 12.66 9.76 -8.43
C LYS A 148 12.75 9.84 -6.89
N ILE A 149 11.64 9.62 -6.20
CA ILE A 149 11.60 9.50 -4.73
C ILE A 149 12.45 8.32 -4.26
N SER A 150 12.27 7.13 -4.85
CA SER A 150 13.04 5.93 -4.53
C SER A 150 14.54 6.18 -4.67
N LYS A 151 14.96 6.70 -5.82
CA LYS A 151 16.34 7.07 -6.10
C LYS A 151 16.86 8.02 -5.04
N LYS A 152 16.14 9.12 -4.77
CA LYS A 152 16.61 10.15 -3.85
C LYS A 152 16.72 9.64 -2.42
N LEU A 153 15.76 8.83 -1.97
CA LEU A 153 15.79 8.21 -0.65
C LEU A 153 16.95 7.24 -0.52
N TYR A 154 17.21 6.42 -1.54
CA TYR A 154 18.36 5.52 -1.54
C TYR A 154 19.69 6.29 -1.50
N GLU A 155 19.84 7.38 -2.25
CA GLU A 155 21.03 8.24 -2.18
C GLU A 155 21.28 8.82 -0.78
N LEU A 156 20.21 9.21 -0.06
CA LEU A 156 20.31 9.82 1.26
C LEU A 156 20.55 8.80 2.38
N TYR A 157 19.88 7.65 2.29
CA TYR A 157 19.75 6.73 3.41
C TYR A 157 20.29 5.33 3.14
N GLY A 158 20.47 4.94 1.87
CA GLY A 158 20.84 3.59 1.47
C GLY A 158 19.90 2.51 2.03
N GLY A 159 20.44 1.32 2.30
CA GLY A 159 19.72 0.22 2.93
C GLY A 159 19.23 -0.85 1.95
N VAL A 160 18.41 -1.77 2.43
CA VAL A 160 17.94 -2.91 1.64
C VAL A 160 17.07 -2.43 0.49
N VAL A 161 17.37 -2.95 -0.71
CA VAL A 161 16.56 -2.76 -1.94
C VAL A 161 15.95 -4.08 -2.33
N ILE A 162 14.69 -4.06 -2.74
CA ILE A 162 13.96 -5.24 -3.20
C ILE A 162 13.40 -5.04 -4.60
N PHE A 163 13.21 -6.15 -5.31
CA PHE A 163 12.49 -6.17 -6.57
C PHE A 163 10.98 -6.29 -6.34
N GLN A 164 10.21 -5.37 -6.93
CA GLN A 164 8.74 -5.42 -7.03
C GLN A 164 8.31 -5.14 -8.48
N GLN A 165 7.20 -5.73 -8.93
CA GLN A 165 6.74 -5.60 -10.33
C GLN A 165 6.41 -4.14 -10.73
N GLY A 166 5.94 -3.31 -9.79
CA GLY A 166 5.65 -1.88 -10.00
C GLY A 166 6.78 -0.91 -9.63
N ASN A 167 7.77 -1.39 -8.87
CA ASN A 167 8.98 -0.64 -8.52
C ASN A 167 10.15 -1.62 -8.47
N GLN A 168 10.86 -1.78 -9.60
CA GLN A 168 11.90 -2.80 -9.72
C GLN A 168 13.07 -2.59 -8.74
N LEU A 169 13.22 -1.36 -8.23
CA LEU A 169 14.23 -0.98 -7.26
C LEU A 169 13.52 -0.26 -6.11
N GLU A 170 12.83 -1.01 -5.24
CA GLU A 170 12.18 -0.43 -4.07
C GLU A 170 13.16 -0.39 -2.88
N PRO A 171 13.58 0.80 -2.41
CA PRO A 171 14.56 0.91 -1.35
C PRO A 171 13.87 0.88 0.02
N VAL A 172 13.31 -0.27 0.38
CA VAL A 172 12.56 -0.47 1.63
C VAL A 172 13.34 -0.05 2.88
N GLY A 173 14.67 -0.21 2.87
CA GLY A 173 15.53 0.28 3.96
C GLY A 173 15.57 1.81 4.06
N ALA A 174 15.59 2.51 2.92
CA ALA A 174 15.55 3.97 2.89
C ALA A 174 14.17 4.50 3.28
N TYR A 175 13.11 3.83 2.81
CA TYR A 175 11.73 4.14 3.19
C TYR A 175 11.52 4.04 4.69
N ARG A 176 12.02 2.95 5.29
CA ARG A 176 12.00 2.76 6.73
C ARG A 176 12.68 3.90 7.47
N LYS A 177 13.90 4.29 7.07
CA LYS A 177 14.66 5.37 7.72
C LYS A 177 13.93 6.72 7.66
N LEU A 178 13.29 7.03 6.52
CA LEU A 178 12.46 8.23 6.39
C LEU A 178 11.26 8.19 7.36
N LEU A 179 10.55 7.06 7.42
CA LEU A 179 9.42 6.91 8.33
C LEU A 179 9.84 6.97 9.79
N GLU A 180 10.97 6.37 10.17
CA GLU A 180 11.53 6.42 11.52
C GLU A 180 11.91 7.86 11.91
N PHE A 181 12.48 8.64 10.98
CA PHE A 181 12.74 10.06 11.19
C PHE A 181 11.45 10.83 11.53
N HIS A 182 10.41 10.71 10.70
CA HIS A 182 9.13 11.38 10.93
C HIS A 182 8.41 10.88 12.19
N GLU A 183 8.46 9.59 12.51
CA GLU A 183 7.90 9.06 13.76
C GLU A 183 8.65 9.65 14.97
N SER A 184 9.98 9.74 14.92
CA SER A 184 10.80 10.28 16.01
C SER A 184 10.54 11.76 16.27
N ASN A 185 10.23 12.52 15.21
CA ASN A 185 9.83 13.93 15.29
C ASN A 185 8.37 14.12 15.71
N LYS A 186 7.61 13.03 15.84
CA LYS A 186 6.16 13.03 16.08
C LYS A 186 5.35 13.69 14.96
N ASP A 187 5.92 13.73 13.75
CA ASP A 187 5.20 14.15 12.54
C ASP A 187 4.04 13.20 12.26
N PHE A 188 4.14 11.94 12.69
CA PHE A 188 2.97 11.10 12.89
C PHE A 188 3.10 10.22 14.14
N VAL A 189 1.96 9.80 14.68
CA VAL A 189 1.84 8.87 15.80
C VAL A 189 0.69 7.92 15.52
N ILE A 190 0.93 6.60 15.51
CA ILE A 190 -0.12 5.59 15.44
C ILE A 190 -0.44 5.12 16.86
N TYR A 191 -1.61 5.47 17.38
CA TYR A 191 -2.02 5.19 18.75
C TYR A 191 -2.49 3.74 18.94
N ASN A 192 -3.22 3.21 17.96
CA ASN A 192 -3.72 1.84 18.02
C ASN A 192 -2.58 0.85 17.72
N LYS A 193 -2.37 -0.12 18.62
CA LYS A 193 -1.24 -1.07 18.57
C LYS A 193 -1.30 -2.01 17.36
N GLU A 194 -2.50 -2.45 16.96
CA GLU A 194 -2.68 -3.38 15.84
C GLU A 194 -2.37 -2.69 14.51
N PHE A 195 -2.87 -1.46 14.36
CA PHE A 195 -2.52 -0.59 13.23
C PHE A 195 -1.02 -0.30 13.18
N LYS A 196 -0.41 0.04 14.32
CA LYS A 196 1.04 0.31 14.39
C LYS A 196 1.86 -0.92 13.97
N THR A 197 1.49 -2.09 14.48
CA THR A 197 2.17 -3.35 14.13
C THR A 197 2.03 -3.65 12.65
N SER A 198 0.83 -3.54 12.11
CA SER A 198 0.55 -3.81 10.69
C SER A 198 1.23 -2.81 9.75
N PHE A 199 1.29 -1.53 10.14
CA PHE A 199 2.00 -0.49 9.40
C PHE A 199 3.49 -0.79 9.29
N TRP A 200 4.13 -1.13 10.42
CA TRP A 200 5.58 -1.35 10.45
C TRP A 200 6.01 -2.70 9.87
N ASP A 201 5.15 -3.73 9.85
CA ASP A 201 5.47 -5.08 9.36
C ASP A 201 6.18 -5.05 8.00
N TYR A 202 5.65 -4.28 7.04
CA TYR A 202 6.22 -4.20 5.70
C TYR A 202 7.66 -3.71 5.68
N TYR A 203 8.04 -2.82 6.60
CA TYR A 203 9.37 -2.18 6.64
C TYR A 203 10.38 -2.92 7.51
N VAL A 204 9.93 -3.77 8.43
CA VAL A 204 10.82 -4.45 9.39
C VAL A 204 10.98 -5.94 9.13
N ARG A 205 10.06 -6.56 8.36
CA ARG A 205 10.13 -7.97 8.01
C ARG A 205 11.32 -8.28 7.10
N GLU A 206 11.71 -9.54 7.09
CA GLU A 206 12.64 -10.05 6.08
C GLU A 206 11.96 -10.10 4.71
N HIS A 207 12.62 -9.53 3.70
CA HIS A 207 12.15 -9.58 2.32
C HIS A 207 12.89 -10.68 1.54
N LYS A 208 12.19 -11.37 0.65
CA LYS A 208 12.77 -12.46 -0.14
C LYS A 208 13.47 -11.96 -1.42
N SER A 209 12.94 -10.93 -2.05
CA SER A 209 13.40 -10.43 -3.34
C SER A 209 14.49 -9.36 -3.20
N ILE A 210 15.47 -9.58 -2.32
CA ILE A 210 16.55 -8.61 -2.08
C ILE A 210 17.46 -8.52 -3.31
N ILE A 211 17.77 -7.30 -3.72
CA ILE A 211 18.75 -7.01 -4.76
C ILE A 211 20.10 -6.79 -4.06
N PRO A 212 21.18 -7.51 -4.45
CA PRO A 212 22.52 -7.29 -3.92
C PRO A 212 22.94 -5.83 -4.08
N GLU A 213 23.60 -5.27 -3.07
CA GLU A 213 23.97 -3.85 -3.03
C GLU A 213 24.81 -3.41 -4.24
N ASP A 214 25.73 -4.27 -4.69
CA ASP A 214 26.56 -4.08 -5.88
C ASP A 214 25.79 -4.11 -7.21
N LYS A 215 24.50 -4.49 -7.17
CA LYS A 215 23.57 -4.54 -8.31
C LYS A 215 22.48 -3.48 -8.25
N VAL A 216 22.44 -2.67 -7.19
CA VAL A 216 21.51 -1.54 -7.10
C VAL A 216 22.06 -0.41 -7.95
N ASP A 217 21.33 -0.06 -9.00
CA ASP A 217 21.71 1.01 -9.91
C ASP A 217 20.51 1.90 -10.24
N TYR A 218 20.53 3.15 -9.77
CA TYR A 218 19.55 4.20 -10.08
C TYR A 218 20.07 5.23 -11.10
N THR A 219 21.24 5.00 -11.72
CA THR A 219 21.82 5.93 -12.71
C THR A 219 20.94 6.02 -13.96
N VAL A 220 20.37 4.89 -14.37
CA VAL A 220 19.46 4.79 -15.51
C VAL A 220 18.10 4.23 -15.04
N PRO A 221 16.98 4.94 -15.28
CA PRO A 221 15.65 4.41 -15.00
C PRO A 221 15.43 3.07 -15.68
N TRP A 222 14.80 2.12 -14.96
CA TRP A 222 14.65 0.75 -15.44
C TRP A 222 13.92 0.67 -16.79
N TRP A 223 13.00 1.61 -17.07
CA TRP A 223 12.26 1.66 -18.32
C TRP A 223 13.12 2.08 -19.51
N LYS A 224 14.20 2.83 -19.30
CA LYS A 224 15.18 3.12 -20.36
C LYS A 224 15.99 1.86 -20.69
N ARG A 225 16.42 1.10 -19.67
CA ARG A 225 17.13 -0.19 -19.87
C ARG A 225 16.27 -1.24 -20.58
N ALA A 226 14.96 -1.20 -20.35
CA ALA A 226 14.03 -2.14 -20.99
C ALA A 226 13.99 -1.97 -22.52
N LEU A 227 14.28 -0.77 -23.04
CA LEU A 227 14.29 -0.44 -24.46
C LEU A 227 15.62 -0.74 -25.18
N GLU A 228 16.69 -1.07 -24.44
CA GLU A 228 18.03 -1.34 -24.99
C GLU A 228 18.26 -2.82 -25.32
N LYS A 229 17.24 -3.68 -25.16
CA LYS A 229 17.31 -5.13 -25.39
C LYS A 229 16.81 -5.49 -26.78
#